data_AF-A0A1I1N415-F1
#
_entry.id   AF-A0A1I1N415-F1
#
_cell.length_a   1.000
_cell.length_b   1.000
_cell.length_c   1.000
_cell.angle_alpha   90.00
_cell.angle_beta   90.00
_cell.angle_gamma   90.00
#
_symmetry.space_group_name_H-M   'P 1'
#
loop_
_entity.id
_entity.type
_entity.pdbx_description
1 polymer ?
#
loop_
_entity_poly.entity_id
_entity_poly.type
_entity_poly.pdbx_seq_one_letter_code
_entity_poly.pdbx_strand_id
1 'polypeptide(L)'
;MFAICSGMRDVTPPPFPDPRQPDPHPWPRPPACLPAGMLDLPPQGARIAVAGLVILRQRPGTAKGVIFLTLEDETGVVNVIVWRKLYERFRRAVIAGRMLRVTGRLQRENEVTHVIAEEVEDISYMLDELLRPGGPGDHMPGDPGPG
;
A
#
# COMPACT_ATOMS: atom_id res chain seq x y z
N MET A 1 4.12 -13.83 53.22
CA MET A 1 4.90 -14.37 52.08
C MET A 1 4.40 -13.69 50.82
N PHE A 2 4.90 -12.47 50.55
CA PHE A 2 4.61 -11.68 49.35
C PHE A 2 5.88 -11.68 48.51
N ALA A 3 5.80 -12.17 47.26
CA ALA A 3 6.85 -11.98 46.26
C ALA A 3 6.27 -11.14 45.13
N ILE A 4 6.93 -10.01 44.90
CA ILE A 4 6.54 -8.89 44.06
C ILE A 4 6.87 -9.23 42.61
N CYS A 5 5.87 -9.20 41.72
CA CYS A 5 6.09 -9.16 40.27
C CYS A 5 6.85 -7.88 39.92
N SER A 6 8.08 -8.03 39.42
CA SER A 6 8.93 -6.93 39.02
C SER A 6 9.07 -6.89 37.50
N GLY A 7 8.71 -5.76 36.88
CA GLY A 7 9.36 -5.34 35.63
C GLY A 7 8.51 -5.24 34.37
N MET A 8 7.34 -4.60 34.40
CA MET A 8 6.87 -3.84 33.23
C MET A 8 7.80 -2.64 33.08
N ARG A 9 8.85 -2.76 32.28
CA ARG A 9 9.64 -1.61 31.84
C ARG A 9 9.00 -1.05 30.59
N ASP A 10 8.43 0.14 30.73
CA ASP A 10 8.26 1.11 29.65
C ASP A 10 9.63 1.38 29.02
N VAL A 11 10.02 0.57 28.04
CA VAL A 11 11.16 0.87 27.18
C VAL A 11 10.59 1.60 25.98
N THR A 12 10.71 2.93 25.98
CA THR A 12 10.48 3.71 24.76
C THR A 12 11.40 3.14 23.68
N PRO A 13 10.88 2.69 22.52
CA PRO A 13 11.72 2.12 21.49
C PRO A 13 12.76 3.18 21.05
N PRO A 14 14.01 2.78 20.81
CA PRO A 14 15.04 3.72 20.40
C PRO A 14 14.63 4.41 19.10
N PRO A 15 15.03 5.69 18.89
CA PRO A 15 14.65 6.46 17.71
C PRO A 15 15.19 5.88 16.40
N PHE A 16 16.14 4.94 16.47
CA PHE A 16 16.71 4.21 15.34
C PHE A 16 16.88 2.73 15.69
N PRO A 17 16.46 1.79 14.82
CA PRO A 17 16.70 0.36 15.01
C PRO A 17 18.20 0.02 14.97
N ASP A 18 18.63 -0.95 15.78
CA ASP A 18 20.01 -1.47 15.78
C ASP A 18 20.25 -2.26 14.47
N PRO A 19 21.21 -1.87 13.62
CA PRO A 19 21.46 -2.52 12.32
C PRO A 19 21.95 -3.97 12.42
N ARG A 20 22.26 -4.47 13.62
CA ARG A 20 22.66 -5.87 13.86
C ARG A 20 21.49 -6.76 14.28
N GLN A 21 20.33 -6.19 14.59
CA GLN A 21 19.15 -6.96 14.92
C GLN A 21 18.42 -7.31 13.61
N PRO A 22 18.08 -8.59 13.37
CA PRO A 22 17.23 -8.93 12.23
C PRO A 22 15.94 -8.13 12.36
N ASP A 23 15.52 -7.50 11.26
CA ASP A 23 14.31 -6.68 11.28
C ASP A 23 13.16 -7.49 11.89
N PRO A 24 12.50 -7.00 12.96
CA PRO A 24 11.41 -7.73 13.61
C PRO A 24 10.19 -7.89 12.69
N HIS A 25 10.23 -7.28 11.50
CA HIS A 25 9.20 -7.30 10.49
C HIS A 25 9.83 -7.74 9.17
N PRO A 26 9.63 -9.00 8.74
CA PRO A 26 10.13 -9.49 7.45
C PRO A 26 9.39 -8.87 6.24
N TRP A 27 8.72 -7.73 6.40
CA TRP A 27 7.92 -7.08 5.37
C TRP A 27 7.99 -5.54 5.45
N PRO A 28 7.89 -4.82 4.32
CA PRO A 28 7.85 -3.36 4.26
C PRO A 28 6.72 -2.72 5.09
N ARG A 29 6.98 -1.54 5.66
CA ARG A 29 6.01 -0.74 6.42
C ARG A 29 5.73 0.60 5.75
N PRO A 30 4.52 1.17 5.92
CA PRO A 30 4.23 2.53 5.45
C PRO A 30 5.32 3.51 5.88
N PRO A 31 5.82 4.38 4.98
CA PRO A 31 5.30 4.64 3.64
C PRO A 31 5.78 3.68 2.52
N ALA A 32 6.65 2.72 2.83
CA ALA A 32 7.10 1.72 1.85
C ALA A 32 5.98 0.74 1.53
N CYS A 33 5.81 0.45 0.23
CA CYS A 33 4.77 -0.43 -0.27
C CYS A 33 5.17 -1.90 -0.11
N LEU A 34 4.23 -2.70 0.40
CA LEU A 34 4.27 -4.16 0.41
C LEU A 34 3.83 -4.67 -0.98
N PRO A 35 4.63 -5.51 -1.66
CA PRO A 35 4.21 -6.17 -2.89
C PRO A 35 3.00 -7.08 -2.67
N ALA A 36 2.13 -7.19 -3.66
CA ALA A 36 0.92 -8.02 -3.59
C ALA A 36 1.24 -9.48 -3.23
N GLY A 37 2.31 -10.05 -3.81
CA GLY A 37 2.77 -11.41 -3.55
C GLY A 37 3.29 -11.65 -2.12
N MET A 38 3.38 -10.61 -1.28
CA MET A 38 3.82 -10.69 0.11
C MET A 38 2.69 -10.42 1.12
N LEU A 39 1.44 -10.34 0.68
CA LEU A 39 0.29 -10.09 1.56
C LEU A 39 0.09 -11.13 2.66
N ASP A 40 0.70 -12.31 2.57
CA ASP A 40 0.62 -13.35 3.61
C ASP A 40 1.57 -13.13 4.78
N LEU A 41 2.58 -12.25 4.65
CA LEU A 41 3.58 -12.01 5.70
C LEU A 41 3.03 -11.19 6.89
N PRO A 42 2.34 -10.05 6.70
CA PRO A 42 1.88 -9.24 7.82
C PRO A 42 0.75 -9.93 8.61
N PRO A 43 0.68 -9.78 9.94
CA PRO A 43 -0.42 -10.33 10.73
C PRO A 43 -1.75 -9.61 10.44
N GLN A 44 -2.86 -10.23 10.84
CA GLN A 44 -4.20 -9.63 10.76
C GLN A 44 -4.22 -8.25 11.45
N GLY A 45 -4.80 -7.25 10.80
CA GLY A 45 -4.91 -5.88 11.32
C GLY A 45 -3.63 -5.04 11.18
N ALA A 46 -2.53 -5.61 10.65
CA ALA A 46 -1.31 -4.87 10.37
C ALA A 46 -1.58 -3.70 9.43
N ARG A 47 -0.99 -2.55 9.75
CA ARG A 47 -1.05 -1.37 8.89
C ARG A 47 0.02 -1.47 7.82
N ILE A 48 -0.38 -1.49 6.56
CA ILE A 48 0.48 -1.64 5.39
C ILE A 48 0.19 -0.55 4.36
N ALA A 49 1.15 -0.32 3.47
CA ALA A 49 0.93 0.46 2.25
C ALA A 49 1.08 -0.50 1.07
N VAL A 50 0.25 -0.33 0.05
CA VAL A 50 0.34 -1.06 -1.22
C VAL A 50 0.27 -0.05 -2.35
N ALA A 51 0.85 -0.37 -3.51
CA ALA A 51 0.73 0.47 -4.70
C ALA A 51 0.50 -0.42 -5.91
N GLY A 52 -0.30 0.06 -6.86
CA GLY A 52 -0.57 -0.69 -8.07
C GLY A 52 -1.48 0.04 -9.05
N LEU A 53 -1.59 -0.52 -10.25
CA LEU A 53 -2.54 -0.09 -11.27
C LEU A 53 -3.95 -0.43 -10.83
N VAL A 54 -4.90 0.49 -11.02
CA VAL A 54 -6.30 0.20 -10.70
C VAL A 54 -6.94 -0.53 -11.87
N ILE A 55 -7.12 -1.83 -11.73
CA ILE A 55 -7.70 -2.70 -12.77
C ILE A 55 -9.21 -2.82 -12.66
N LEU A 56 -9.78 -2.66 -11.47
CA LEU A 56 -11.22 -2.82 -11.26
C LEU A 56 -11.76 -1.87 -10.18
N ARG A 57 -12.98 -1.38 -10.40
CA ARG A 57 -13.78 -0.62 -9.43
C ARG A 57 -15.19 -1.18 -9.38
N GLN A 58 -15.64 -1.56 -8.20
CA GLN A 58 -17.01 -2.03 -8.01
C GLN A 58 -17.69 -1.23 -6.90
N ARG A 59 -18.96 -0.89 -7.14
CA ARG A 59 -19.83 -0.25 -6.15
C ARG A 59 -21.12 -1.07 -6.07
N PRO A 60 -21.17 -2.11 -5.23
CA PRO A 60 -22.34 -2.96 -5.11
C PRO A 60 -23.56 -2.14 -4.70
N GLY A 61 -24.70 -2.32 -5.38
CA GLY A 61 -25.92 -1.57 -5.09
C GLY A 61 -26.49 -1.82 -3.69
N THR A 62 -26.12 -2.94 -3.07
CA THR A 62 -26.59 -3.39 -1.74
C THR A 62 -25.70 -2.95 -0.58
N ALA A 63 -24.44 -2.57 -0.84
CA ALA A 63 -23.50 -2.14 0.18
C ALA A 63 -23.51 -0.60 0.29
N LYS A 64 -24.25 -0.07 1.27
CA LYS A 64 -24.46 1.39 1.46
C LYS A 64 -23.13 2.15 1.63
N GLY A 65 -22.57 2.60 0.51
CA GLY A 65 -21.39 3.47 0.47
C GLY A 65 -20.03 2.76 0.54
N VAL A 66 -19.94 1.50 0.14
CA VAL A 66 -18.65 0.79 -0.01
C VAL A 66 -18.22 0.80 -1.47
N ILE A 67 -16.93 1.02 -1.70
CA ILE A 67 -16.29 0.83 -3.01
C ILE A 67 -15.21 -0.23 -2.84
N PHE A 68 -15.19 -1.19 -3.76
CA PHE A 68 -14.13 -2.17 -3.89
C PHE A 68 -13.22 -1.73 -5.03
N LEU A 69 -11.92 -1.69 -4.76
CA LEU A 69 -10.89 -1.50 -5.77
C LEU A 69 -10.06 -2.77 -5.85
N THR A 70 -9.61 -3.12 -7.04
CA THR A 70 -8.54 -4.10 -7.23
C THR A 70 -7.34 -3.37 -7.81
N LEU A 71 -6.22 -3.44 -7.09
CA LEU A 71 -4.93 -2.95 -7.54
C LEU A 71 -4.12 -4.13 -8.07
N GLU A 72 -3.28 -3.91 -9.07
CA GLU A 72 -2.37 -4.91 -9.62
C GLU A 72 -0.94 -4.36 -9.66
N ASP A 73 0.01 -5.18 -9.22
CA ASP A 73 1.45 -5.02 -9.45
C ASP A 73 1.98 -6.28 -10.16
N GLU A 74 3.28 -6.32 -10.47
CA GLU A 74 3.90 -7.45 -11.16
C GLU A 74 3.88 -8.77 -10.37
N THR A 75 3.60 -8.70 -9.07
CA THR A 75 3.59 -9.85 -8.15
C THR A 75 2.17 -10.37 -7.86
N GLY A 76 1.13 -9.64 -8.24
CA GLY A 76 -0.26 -10.07 -8.11
C GLY A 76 -1.25 -8.94 -7.89
N VAL A 77 -2.38 -9.27 -7.26
CA VAL A 77 -3.50 -8.34 -7.04
C VAL A 77 -3.73 -8.05 -5.56
N VAL A 78 -4.18 -6.83 -5.26
CA VAL A 78 -4.59 -6.40 -3.92
C VAL A 78 -6.04 -5.93 -3.96
N ASN A 79 -6.88 -6.58 -3.17
CA ASN A 79 -8.28 -6.17 -2.99
C ASN A 79 -8.37 -5.11 -1.91
N VAL A 80 -8.89 -3.94 -2.24
CA VAL A 80 -9.00 -2.79 -1.34
C VAL A 80 -10.46 -2.46 -1.09
N ILE A 81 -10.82 -2.26 0.17
CA ILE A 81 -12.15 -1.82 0.59
C ILE A 81 -12.08 -0.36 1.03
N VAL A 82 -12.86 0.48 0.37
CA VAL A 82 -12.97 1.92 0.65
C VAL A 82 -14.36 2.22 1.19
N TRP A 83 -14.43 2.57 2.47
CA TRP A 83 -15.67 2.97 3.12
C TRP A 83 -16.10 4.39 2.74
N ARG A 84 -17.40 4.68 2.85
CA ARG A 84 -18.02 5.94 2.41
C ARG A 84 -17.29 7.19 2.87
N LYS A 85 -16.95 7.25 4.16
CA LYS A 85 -16.27 8.39 4.78
C LYS A 85 -14.90 8.65 4.13
N LEU A 86 -14.18 7.58 3.78
CA LEU A 86 -12.88 7.70 3.13
C LEU A 86 -13.03 8.09 1.66
N TYR A 87 -13.98 7.47 0.95
CA TYR A 87 -14.30 7.83 -0.42
C TYR A 87 -14.68 9.32 -0.54
N GLU A 88 -15.49 9.85 0.38
CA GLU A 88 -15.89 11.27 0.37
C GLU A 88 -14.65 12.19 0.51
N ARG A 89 -13.66 11.80 1.33
CA ARG A 89 -12.41 12.54 1.50
C ARG A 89 -11.48 12.45 0.29
N PHE A 90 -11.34 11.26 -0.31
CA PHE A 90 -10.38 10.96 -1.38
C PHE A 90 -11.06 10.73 -2.74
N ARG A 91 -12.21 11.39 -2.97
CA ARG A 91 -13.10 11.12 -4.10
C ARG A 91 -12.40 11.12 -5.45
N ARG A 92 -11.55 12.12 -5.69
CA ARG A 92 -10.84 12.26 -6.98
C ARG A 92 -9.93 11.07 -7.25
N ALA A 93 -9.10 10.70 -6.27
CA ALA A 93 -8.18 9.57 -6.39
C ALA A 93 -8.93 8.26 -6.62
N VAL A 94 -9.96 7.99 -5.81
CA VAL A 94 -10.74 6.74 -5.89
C VAL A 94 -11.45 6.59 -7.23
N ILE A 95 -12.01 7.66 -7.79
CA ILE A 95 -12.75 7.61 -9.07
C ILE A 95 -11.82 7.56 -10.27
N ALA A 96 -10.80 8.43 -10.31
CA ALA A 96 -10.07 8.72 -11.53
C ALA A 96 -8.61 8.24 -11.56
N GLY A 97 -8.02 7.89 -10.40
CA GLY A 97 -6.61 7.50 -10.33
C GLY A 97 -6.33 6.22 -11.11
N ARG A 98 -5.37 6.25 -12.04
CA ARG A 98 -4.94 5.06 -12.80
C ARG A 98 -3.96 4.20 -12.00
N MET A 99 -3.17 4.83 -11.15
CA MET A 99 -2.27 4.17 -10.22
C MET A 99 -2.47 4.79 -8.83
N LEU A 100 -2.61 3.93 -7.82
CA LEU A 100 -2.90 4.37 -6.46
C LEU A 100 -1.86 3.80 -5.50
N ARG A 101 -1.47 4.60 -4.51
CA ARG A 101 -0.92 4.10 -3.25
C ARG A 101 -2.02 4.11 -2.21
N VAL A 102 -2.22 2.99 -1.54
CA VAL A 102 -3.22 2.84 -0.48
C VAL A 102 -2.52 2.44 0.79
N THR A 103 -2.67 3.26 1.84
CA THR A 103 -2.30 2.86 3.19
C THR A 103 -3.56 2.40 3.91
N GLY A 104 -3.50 1.25 4.55
CA GLY A 104 -4.66 0.64 5.20
C GLY A 104 -4.31 -0.51 6.12
N ARG A 105 -5.33 -1.21 6.60
CA ARG A 105 -5.19 -2.37 7.48
C ARG A 105 -5.54 -3.65 6.75
N LEU A 106 -4.67 -4.65 6.90
CA LEU A 106 -4.90 -5.96 6.34
C LEU A 106 -6.01 -6.70 7.09
N GLN A 107 -6.98 -7.24 6.36
CA GLN A 107 -8.05 -8.08 6.88
C GLN A 107 -8.18 -9.33 6.02
N ARG A 108 -8.07 -10.49 6.65
CA ARG A 108 -8.31 -11.80 6.08
C ARG A 108 -9.72 -12.24 6.46
N GLU A 109 -10.52 -12.56 5.47
CA GLU A 109 -11.84 -13.19 5.61
C GLU A 109 -11.86 -14.43 4.71
N ASN A 110 -12.02 -15.61 5.32
CA ASN A 110 -11.90 -16.90 4.65
C ASN A 110 -10.53 -17.01 3.92
N GLU A 111 -10.55 -17.23 2.60
CA GLU A 111 -9.35 -17.36 1.75
C GLU A 111 -8.95 -16.04 1.07
N VAL A 112 -9.67 -14.93 1.35
CA VAL A 112 -9.45 -13.65 0.68
C VAL A 112 -8.81 -12.64 1.63
N THR A 113 -7.71 -12.05 1.18
CA THR A 113 -7.06 -10.93 1.86
C THR A 113 -7.51 -9.60 1.26
N HIS A 114 -7.98 -8.71 2.13
CA HIS A 114 -8.39 -7.34 1.82
C HIS A 114 -7.51 -6.31 2.55
N VAL A 115 -7.38 -5.13 1.97
CA VAL A 115 -6.84 -3.94 2.64
C VAL A 115 -7.97 -2.96 2.88
N ILE A 116 -8.30 -2.71 4.14
CA ILE A 116 -9.24 -1.67 4.52
C ILE A 116 -8.51 -0.34 4.46
N ALA A 117 -8.87 0.50 3.50
CA ALA A 117 -8.18 1.75 3.25
C ALA A 117 -8.35 2.73 4.42
N GLU A 118 -7.27 3.43 4.76
CA GLU A 118 -7.22 4.56 5.71
C GLU A 118 -6.76 5.85 5.02
N GLU A 119 -5.98 5.72 3.94
CA GLU A 119 -5.47 6.81 3.12
C GLU A 119 -5.30 6.32 1.68
N VAL A 120 -5.64 7.19 0.72
CA VAL A 120 -5.57 6.88 -0.71
C VAL A 120 -4.89 8.05 -1.42
N GLU A 121 -3.82 7.74 -2.13
CA GLU A 121 -3.03 8.71 -2.87
C GLU A 121 -3.05 8.37 -4.36
N ASP A 122 -3.34 9.38 -5.17
CA ASP A 122 -3.25 9.28 -6.62
C ASP A 122 -1.80 9.50 -7.04
N ILE A 123 -1.14 8.42 -7.43
CA ILE A 123 0.25 8.43 -7.91
C ILE A 123 0.33 8.23 -9.42
N SER A 124 -0.77 8.51 -10.14
CA SER A 124 -0.83 8.35 -11.61
C SER A 124 0.21 9.17 -12.37
N TYR A 125 0.76 10.23 -11.76
CA TYR A 125 1.86 11.01 -12.34
C TYR A 125 3.11 10.16 -12.58
N MET A 126 3.35 9.11 -11.81
CA MET A 126 4.47 8.19 -11.99
C MET A 126 4.36 7.43 -13.32
N LEU A 127 3.14 7.15 -13.78
CA LEU A 127 2.92 6.56 -15.11
C LEU A 127 3.25 7.57 -16.22
N ASP A 128 2.94 8.84 -16.00
CA ASP A 128 3.22 9.88 -16.98
C ASP A 128 4.74 10.10 -17.13
N GLU A 129 5.52 9.89 -16.07
CA GLU A 129 6.99 9.91 -16.12
C GLU A 129 7.58 8.79 -16.97
N LEU A 130 6.97 7.59 -16.97
CA LEU A 130 7.40 6.48 -17.82
C LEU A 130 7.15 6.75 -19.30
N LEU A 131 6.15 7.57 -19.62
CA LEU A 131 5.77 7.92 -20.99
C LEU A 131 6.49 9.16 -21.53
N ARG A 132 7.31 9.83 -20.70
CA ARG A 132 8.09 10.99 -21.15
C ARG A 132 9.21 10.52 -22.09
N PRO A 133 9.27 11.02 -23.34
CA PRO A 133 10.40 10.77 -24.21
C PRO A 133 11.69 11.28 -23.56
N GLY A 134 12.71 10.43 -23.45
CA GLY A 134 13.97 10.78 -22.78
C GLY A 134 14.04 10.35 -21.31
N GLY A 135 13.24 9.35 -20.89
CA GLY A 135 13.44 8.67 -19.60
C GLY A 135 14.87 8.10 -19.50
N PRO A 136 15.36 7.74 -18.29
CA PRO A 136 16.74 7.26 -18.10
C PRO A 136 17.12 6.01 -18.93
N GLY A 137 16.16 5.36 -19.59
CA GLY A 137 16.38 4.26 -20.55
C GLY A 137 16.32 4.64 -22.05
N ASP A 138 15.97 5.87 -22.42
CA ASP A 138 15.78 6.30 -23.82
C ASP A 138 17.05 6.86 -24.48
N HIS A 139 18.15 7.00 -23.73
CA HIS A 139 19.44 7.30 -24.34
C HIS A 139 20.04 6.03 -24.95
N MET A 140 19.57 5.68 -26.15
CA MET A 140 20.31 4.80 -27.05
C MET A 140 21.68 5.47 -27.34
N PRO A 141 22.81 4.77 -27.14
CA PRO A 141 24.10 5.32 -27.55
C PRO A 141 24.11 5.45 -29.09
N GLY A 142 23.99 6.70 -29.57
CA GLY A 142 24.12 7.03 -30.99
C GLY A 142 23.03 7.90 -31.62
N ASP A 143 22.03 8.39 -30.89
CA ASP A 143 21.00 9.27 -31.48
C ASP A 143 21.49 10.73 -31.57
N PRO A 144 21.71 11.30 -32.78
CA PRO A 144 21.98 12.71 -32.93
C PRO A 144 20.62 13.42 -32.86
N GLY A 145 20.33 14.04 -31.71
CA GLY A 145 19.08 14.78 -31.49
C GLY A 145 18.77 15.81 -32.59
N PRO A 146 17.54 16.34 -32.63
CA PRO A 146 17.08 17.16 -33.75
C PRO A 146 17.88 18.48 -33.82
N GLY A 147 18.48 18.71 -34.98
CA GLY A 147 19.15 19.97 -35.35
C GLY A 147 18.20 21.07 -35.79
#